data_AF-A0A0X1KMZ9-F1
#
_entry.id   AF-A0A0X1KMZ9-F1
#
_cell.length_a   1.000
_cell.length_b   1.000
_cell.length_c   1.000
_cell.angle_alpha   90.00
_cell.angle_beta   90.00
_cell.angle_gamma   90.00
#
_symmetry.space_group_name_H-M   'P 1'
#
loop_
_entity.id
_entity.type
_entity.pdbx_description
1 polymer ?
#
loop_
_entity_poly.entity_id
_entity_poly.type
_entity_poly.pdbx_seq_one_letter_code
_entity_poly.pdbx_strand_id
1 'polypeptide(L)'
;MESRLDKFLQPKQGGIQIRSLEELAKFQKAHTKLMNIILNLATPVTKFPSTFYEKGYRIVKGSIEPHIHFKQGELRGKSVTPDILLPNYENEHIITFECKSFQANPEQLQKYLYLAEHPELILDQAVIPFRELPTNLQIDISYFSHKDLTNNSVLSNEEGIQILRIIAVDPPDKSNDPTNPIVGKIELVQGEYRNPELNSVFPITWRLKEKPSYVLFPFDPSQDAEIFQIHIINKLIEFATLGQEFPTKGMVFSKDIIIPKGTTIKKEKLLVDDPKEQDEKWEQLLNTLEKIAPGKYEVKDEKIKILEDILLLKAGNALDEMRAELITLIGLNVDMSTLTEREFSPGELAYELYTSGPYSIYQFFHREYKNLILKRVDASLKRLSTGPLKGYLKPQKRGKRVWRIKIIDKKQLSAFRDTCEKAVRELESKFKMKYLDEYIKIFFPPQTDTQDDKER
;
A
#
# COMPACT_ATOMS: atom_id res chain seq x y z
N MET A 1 3.27 4.89 -32.79
CA MET A 1 2.91 3.46 -32.90
C MET A 1 2.83 2.94 -31.48
N GLU A 2 1.62 2.72 -30.96
CA GLU A 2 1.43 2.03 -29.67
C GLU A 2 2.11 0.67 -29.73
N SER A 3 2.87 0.30 -28.69
CA SER A 3 3.50 -1.02 -28.64
C SER A 3 2.38 -2.07 -28.68
N ARG A 4 2.63 -3.21 -29.36
CA ARG A 4 1.66 -4.31 -29.34
C ARG A 4 1.38 -4.77 -27.91
N LEU A 5 2.33 -4.63 -26.98
CA LEU A 5 2.17 -4.91 -25.54
C LEU A 5 1.15 -4.00 -24.84
N ASP A 6 1.06 -2.71 -25.20
CA ASP A 6 0.13 -1.76 -24.56
C ASP A 6 -1.35 -2.11 -24.82
N LYS A 7 -1.63 -2.84 -25.92
CA LYS A 7 -2.96 -3.42 -26.20
C LYS A 7 -3.25 -4.70 -25.41
N PHE A 8 -2.24 -5.37 -24.85
CA PHE A 8 -2.38 -6.57 -24.02
C PHE A 8 -2.40 -6.26 -22.51
N LEU A 9 -1.94 -5.07 -22.10
CA LEU A 9 -2.03 -4.58 -20.73
C LEU A 9 -3.35 -3.88 -20.40
N GLN A 10 -4.26 -3.72 -21.36
CA GLN A 10 -5.63 -3.35 -21.01
C GLN A 10 -6.29 -4.55 -20.31
N PRO A 11 -6.78 -4.41 -19.07
CA PRO A 11 -7.41 -5.50 -18.35
C PRO A 11 -8.68 -5.93 -19.07
N LYS A 12 -8.57 -6.94 -19.93
CA LYS A 12 -9.70 -7.65 -20.51
C LYS A 12 -10.41 -8.37 -19.37
N GLN A 13 -11.54 -7.80 -18.93
CA GLN A 13 -12.57 -8.38 -18.06
C GLN A 13 -12.22 -9.74 -17.42
N GLY A 14 -11.41 -9.70 -16.37
CA GLY A 14 -11.02 -10.83 -15.53
C GLY A 14 -10.40 -10.27 -14.25
N GLY A 15 -10.82 -10.76 -13.07
CA GLY A 15 -10.37 -10.23 -11.78
C GLY A 15 -11.07 -8.95 -11.27
N ILE A 16 -12.38 -8.77 -11.48
CA ILE A 16 -13.14 -7.71 -10.78
C ILE A 16 -12.95 -7.88 -9.27
N GLN A 17 -12.38 -6.87 -8.62
CA GLN A 17 -12.21 -6.81 -7.17
C GLN A 17 -13.57 -6.98 -6.49
N ILE A 18 -13.62 -7.68 -5.35
CA ILE A 18 -14.87 -7.82 -4.58
C ILE A 18 -15.29 -6.48 -3.98
N ARG A 19 -14.29 -5.69 -3.60
CA ARG A 19 -14.45 -4.30 -3.15
C ARG A 19 -13.38 -3.45 -3.78
N SER A 20 -13.77 -2.30 -4.30
CA SER A 20 -12.79 -1.27 -4.67
C SER A 20 -12.14 -0.67 -3.42
N LEU A 21 -11.00 -0.01 -3.59
CA LEU A 21 -10.34 0.71 -2.48
C LEU A 21 -11.25 1.80 -1.90
N GLU A 22 -12.03 2.48 -2.74
CA GLU A 22 -13.01 3.50 -2.33
C GLU A 22 -14.17 2.91 -1.51
N GLU A 23 -14.59 1.69 -1.82
CA GLU A 23 -15.60 1.00 -1.02
C GLU A 23 -15.04 0.60 0.35
N LEU A 24 -13.78 0.15 0.39
CA LEU A 24 -13.10 -0.22 1.63
C LEU A 24 -12.79 0.98 2.52
N ALA A 25 -12.59 2.17 1.93
CA ALA A 25 -12.42 3.40 2.68
C ALA A 25 -13.60 3.72 3.62
N LYS A 26 -14.81 3.22 3.30
CA LYS A 26 -15.98 3.34 4.19
C LYS A 26 -15.76 2.63 5.52
N PHE A 27 -14.94 1.59 5.52
CA PHE A 27 -14.60 0.78 6.69
C PHE A 27 -13.30 1.22 7.35
N GLN A 28 -12.61 2.27 6.90
CA GLN A 28 -11.41 2.73 7.60
C GLN A 28 -11.75 3.36 8.96
N LYS A 29 -10.82 3.21 9.92
CA LYS A 29 -10.86 3.95 11.18
C LYS A 29 -10.77 5.45 10.95
N ALA A 30 -11.30 6.22 11.90
CA ALA A 30 -11.20 7.68 11.87
C ALA A 30 -9.73 8.15 11.84
N HIS A 31 -8.85 7.49 12.60
CA HIS A 31 -7.41 7.76 12.57
C HIS A 31 -6.81 7.61 11.16
N THR A 32 -7.03 6.48 10.49
CA THR A 32 -6.58 6.25 9.11
C THR A 32 -7.14 7.31 8.14
N LYS A 33 -8.38 7.77 8.34
CA LYS A 33 -8.98 8.85 7.55
C LYS A 33 -8.30 10.20 7.79
N LEU A 34 -7.96 10.54 9.04
CA LEU A 34 -7.21 11.75 9.38
C LEU A 34 -5.84 11.78 8.69
N MET A 35 -5.11 10.66 8.75
CA MET A 35 -3.84 10.51 8.04
C MET A 35 -4.03 10.75 6.54
N ASN A 36 -5.02 10.11 5.90
CA ASN A 36 -5.30 10.32 4.48
C ASN A 36 -5.58 11.79 4.15
N ILE A 37 -6.30 12.52 5.00
CA ILE A 37 -6.55 13.96 4.78
C ILE A 37 -5.23 14.75 4.76
N ILE A 38 -4.33 14.51 5.70
CA ILE A 38 -2.98 15.14 5.70
C ILE A 38 -2.22 14.76 4.42
N LEU A 39 -2.27 13.49 4.01
CA LEU A 39 -1.62 13.03 2.77
C LEU A 39 -2.19 13.73 1.54
N ASN A 40 -3.50 14.01 1.48
CA ASN A 40 -4.10 14.79 0.40
C ASN A 40 -3.61 16.24 0.44
N LEU A 41 -3.51 16.87 1.61
CA LEU A 41 -2.99 18.24 1.71
C LEU A 41 -1.53 18.36 1.27
N ALA A 42 -0.74 17.31 1.49
CA ALA A 42 0.67 17.23 1.13
C ALA A 42 0.92 16.66 -0.28
N THR A 43 -0.13 16.41 -1.06
CA THR A 43 -0.07 15.82 -2.40
C THR A 43 -0.95 16.57 -3.38
N PRO A 44 -0.52 16.86 -4.61
CA PRO A 44 -1.38 17.44 -5.63
C PRO A 44 -2.38 16.40 -6.18
N VAL A 45 -3.45 16.11 -5.43
CA VAL A 45 -4.56 15.26 -5.86
C VAL A 45 -5.60 16.14 -6.56
N THR A 46 -6.07 15.74 -7.75
CA THR A 46 -6.93 16.55 -8.63
C THR A 46 -8.29 16.97 -8.05
N LYS A 47 -8.69 16.44 -6.88
CA LYS A 47 -10.03 16.61 -6.31
C LYS A 47 -10.04 17.08 -4.85
N PHE A 48 -8.92 17.49 -4.28
CA PHE A 48 -8.87 17.98 -2.89
C PHE A 48 -7.78 19.05 -2.77
N PRO A 49 -7.93 20.04 -1.86
CA PRO A 49 -6.89 21.04 -1.64
C PRO A 49 -5.52 20.41 -1.34
N SER A 50 -4.46 20.96 -1.94
CA SER A 50 -3.08 20.52 -1.77
C SER A 50 -2.24 21.56 -1.02
N THR A 51 -2.85 22.20 -0.03
CA THR A 51 -2.33 23.41 0.62
C THR A 51 -0.94 23.23 1.24
N PHE A 52 -0.66 22.09 1.88
CA PHE A 52 0.69 21.82 2.43
C PHE A 52 1.71 21.62 1.30
N TYR A 53 1.32 20.95 0.21
CA TYR A 53 2.16 20.82 -0.97
C TYR A 53 2.47 22.18 -1.61
N GLU A 54 1.48 23.06 -1.74
CA GLU A 54 1.67 24.41 -2.27
C GLU A 54 2.63 25.23 -1.39
N LYS A 55 2.67 24.96 -0.08
CA LYS A 55 3.61 25.56 0.88
C LYS A 55 4.94 24.82 1.01
N GLY A 56 5.30 23.95 0.08
CA GLY A 56 6.63 23.30 0.05
C GLY A 56 6.77 22.07 0.94
N TYR A 57 5.73 21.65 1.66
CA TYR A 57 5.75 20.42 2.45
C TYR A 57 5.58 19.19 1.56
N ARG A 58 6.37 18.14 1.77
CA ARG A 58 6.40 16.96 0.90
C ARG A 58 6.27 15.67 1.69
N ILE A 59 5.54 14.71 1.13
CA ILE A 59 5.64 13.31 1.56
C ILE A 59 6.93 12.72 0.99
N VAL A 60 7.77 12.19 1.86
CA VAL A 60 9.03 11.54 1.48
C VAL A 60 9.19 10.20 2.19
N LYS A 61 10.30 9.52 1.93
CA LYS A 61 10.64 8.28 2.64
C LYS A 61 10.72 8.56 4.15
N GLY A 62 10.03 7.73 4.93
CA GLY A 62 9.93 7.88 6.39
C GLY A 62 8.96 8.96 6.88
N SER A 63 8.18 9.57 5.98
CA SER A 63 7.14 10.53 6.38
C SER A 63 5.92 9.90 7.06
N ILE A 64 5.71 8.58 6.99
CA ILE A 64 4.48 7.96 7.51
C ILE A 64 4.88 6.89 8.53
N GLU A 65 4.35 7.01 9.75
CA GLU A 65 4.64 6.13 10.89
C GLU A 65 6.15 5.88 11.14
N PRO A 66 7.04 6.90 11.15
CA PRO A 66 8.46 6.67 11.43
C PRO A 66 8.69 6.22 12.86
N HIS A 67 9.40 5.10 13.03
CA HIS A 67 9.83 4.64 14.35
C HIS A 67 11.14 5.33 14.76
N ILE A 68 11.08 6.17 15.79
CA ILE A 68 12.21 6.93 16.30
C ILE A 68 12.54 6.45 17.71
N HIS A 69 13.77 5.98 17.91
CA HIS A 69 14.26 5.46 19.17
C HIS A 69 15.13 6.49 19.89
N PHE A 70 14.84 6.73 21.17
CA PHE A 70 15.65 7.61 22.00
C PHE A 70 16.84 6.83 22.57
N LYS A 71 18.04 7.14 22.08
CA LYS A 71 19.28 6.45 22.47
C LYS A 71 19.98 7.07 23.67
N GLN A 72 19.65 8.32 23.98
CA GLN A 72 20.26 9.14 25.03
C GLN A 72 19.16 9.95 25.76
N GLY A 73 19.53 10.64 26.84
CA GLY A 73 18.61 11.46 27.63
C GLY A 73 17.66 10.67 28.54
N GLU A 74 16.70 11.39 29.15
CA GLU A 74 15.72 10.84 30.11
C GLU A 74 14.76 9.80 29.49
N LEU A 75 14.62 9.84 28.17
CA LEU A 75 13.76 8.91 27.43
C LEU A 75 14.53 7.70 26.87
N ARG A 76 15.79 7.48 27.28
CA ARG A 76 16.61 6.38 26.78
C ARG A 76 15.88 5.03 26.83
N GLY A 77 15.88 4.33 25.70
CA GLY A 77 15.23 3.02 25.54
C GLY A 77 13.73 3.11 25.22
N LYS A 78 13.15 4.30 25.25
CA LYS A 78 11.79 4.55 24.74
C LYS A 78 11.83 4.86 23.25
N SER A 79 10.64 4.87 22.63
CA SER A 79 10.46 5.27 21.24
C SER A 79 9.19 6.11 21.08
N VAL A 80 9.16 6.87 19.99
CA VAL A 80 7.99 7.60 19.49
C VAL A 80 7.73 7.21 18.04
N THR A 81 6.47 7.25 17.65
CA THR A 81 6.05 6.99 16.27
C THR A 81 5.00 8.02 15.90
N PRO A 82 5.42 9.19 15.38
CA PRO A 82 4.49 10.13 14.76
C PRO A 82 3.68 9.45 13.68
N ASP A 83 2.46 9.91 13.44
CA ASP A 83 1.65 9.35 12.35
C ASP A 83 2.19 9.84 11.00
N ILE A 84 2.47 11.15 10.90
CA ILE A 84 3.03 11.76 9.69
C ILE A 84 4.11 12.80 10.05
N LEU A 85 5.24 12.77 9.34
CA LEU A 85 6.22 13.84 9.29
C LEU A 85 6.17 14.52 7.92
N LEU A 86 5.91 15.82 7.90
CA LEU A 86 5.94 16.64 6.68
C LEU A 86 7.15 17.58 6.70
N PRO A 87 8.25 17.23 6.03
CA PRO A 87 9.36 18.15 5.83
C PRO A 87 9.05 19.21 4.77
N ASN A 88 9.52 20.42 5.04
CA ASN A 88 9.76 21.50 4.10
C ASN A 88 11.26 21.79 4.07
N TYR A 89 11.89 21.50 2.93
CA TYR A 89 13.33 21.64 2.75
C TYR A 89 13.80 23.09 2.67
N GLU A 90 12.98 23.96 2.09
CA GLU A 90 13.34 25.36 1.86
C GLU A 90 13.33 26.16 3.16
N ASN A 91 12.38 25.85 4.04
CA ASN A 91 12.23 26.52 5.33
C ASN A 91 12.90 25.77 6.49
N GLU A 92 13.66 24.70 6.20
CA GLU A 92 14.24 23.80 7.21
C GLU A 92 13.26 23.47 8.36
N HIS A 93 12.03 23.08 8.00
CA HIS A 93 10.94 22.92 8.96
C HIS A 93 10.22 21.58 8.77
N ILE A 94 9.94 20.86 9.85
CA ILE A 94 9.16 19.62 9.85
C ILE A 94 7.91 19.79 10.71
N ILE A 95 6.75 19.47 10.14
CA ILE A 95 5.52 19.30 10.93
C ILE A 95 5.40 17.84 11.33
N THR A 96 5.28 17.60 12.63
CA THR A 96 5.01 16.29 13.22
C THR A 96 3.53 16.18 13.53
N PHE A 97 2.81 15.28 12.87
CA PHE A 97 1.39 15.06 13.09
C PHE A 97 1.13 13.86 14.00
N GLU A 98 0.20 14.06 14.94
CA GLU A 98 -0.45 13.04 15.74
C GLU A 98 -1.97 13.11 15.53
N CYS A 99 -2.54 12.11 14.87
CA CYS A 99 -3.95 11.95 14.59
C CYS A 99 -4.68 11.36 15.79
N LYS A 100 -5.38 12.21 16.56
CA LYS A 100 -6.16 11.79 17.74
C LYS A 100 -7.65 11.78 17.47
N SER A 101 -8.32 10.75 17.96
CA SER A 101 -9.79 10.71 17.97
C SER A 101 -10.42 11.09 19.32
N PHE A 102 -9.70 10.95 20.44
CA PHE A 102 -10.27 11.17 21.79
C PHE A 102 -9.32 11.79 22.82
N GLN A 103 -8.22 11.13 23.18
CA GLN A 103 -7.38 11.55 24.32
C GLN A 103 -5.91 11.61 23.94
N ALA A 104 -5.23 12.65 24.42
CA ALA A 104 -3.78 12.73 24.43
C ALA A 104 -3.21 11.99 25.65
N ASN A 105 -2.04 11.39 25.47
CA ASN A 105 -1.31 10.69 26.53
C ASN A 105 -0.13 11.58 26.98
N PRO A 106 0.01 11.90 28.28
CA PRO A 106 1.10 12.74 28.77
C PRO A 106 2.49 12.22 28.43
N GLU A 107 2.72 10.90 28.53
CA GLU A 107 4.02 10.31 28.19
C GLU A 107 4.31 10.42 26.69
N GLN A 108 3.26 10.38 25.86
CA GLN A 108 3.42 10.54 24.42
C GLN A 108 3.71 11.99 24.05
N LEU A 109 3.02 12.95 24.69
CA LEU A 109 3.31 14.38 24.55
C LEU A 109 4.76 14.68 24.95
N GLN A 110 5.23 14.19 26.10
CA GLN A 110 6.62 14.38 26.54
C GLN A 110 7.64 13.90 25.49
N LYS A 111 7.36 12.77 24.84
CA LYS A 111 8.21 12.23 23.76
C LYS A 111 8.20 13.12 22.52
N TYR A 112 7.06 13.73 22.18
CA TYR A 112 6.98 14.67 21.08
C TYR A 112 7.70 15.99 21.38
N LEU A 113 7.50 16.54 22.58
CA LEU A 113 8.22 17.75 23.02
C LEU A 113 9.74 17.52 22.97
N TYR A 114 10.20 16.39 23.49
CA TYR A 114 11.60 15.98 23.40
C TYR A 114 12.07 15.86 21.93
N LEU A 115 11.23 15.33 21.04
CA LEU A 115 11.55 15.26 19.61
C LEU A 115 11.71 16.64 18.98
N ALA A 116 10.91 17.62 19.39
CA ALA A 116 11.00 19.00 18.90
C ALA A 116 12.25 19.75 19.43
N GLU A 117 12.76 19.36 20.60
CA GLU A 117 14.03 19.85 21.16
C GLU A 117 15.26 19.16 20.54
N HIS A 118 15.07 17.96 19.98
CA HIS A 118 16.13 17.11 19.42
C HIS A 118 15.86 16.71 17.96
N PRO A 119 15.78 17.69 17.03
CA PRO A 119 15.38 17.46 15.66
C PRO A 119 16.33 16.55 14.85
N GLU A 120 17.59 16.44 15.26
CA GLU A 120 18.60 15.55 14.68
C GLU A 120 18.17 14.09 14.69
N LEU A 121 17.36 13.68 15.67
CA LEU A 121 16.85 12.31 15.77
C LEU A 121 15.96 11.94 14.58
N ILE A 122 15.22 12.90 14.02
CA ILE A 122 14.41 12.69 12.83
C ILE A 122 15.30 12.48 11.61
N LEU A 123 16.33 13.32 11.44
CA LEU A 123 17.25 13.23 10.32
C LEU A 123 17.94 11.85 10.27
N ASP A 124 18.42 11.38 11.42
CA ASP A 124 19.15 10.13 11.54
C ASP A 124 18.27 8.88 11.33
N GLN A 125 17.02 8.91 11.81
CA GLN A 125 16.19 7.70 11.94
C GLN A 125 15.01 7.63 10.97
N ALA A 126 14.39 8.77 10.66
CA ALA A 126 13.30 8.82 9.69
C ALA A 126 13.83 8.83 8.24
N VAL A 127 15.13 9.02 8.02
CA VAL A 127 15.76 8.99 6.68
C VAL A 127 15.11 10.00 5.73
N ILE A 128 14.80 11.20 6.25
CA ILE A 128 14.27 12.31 5.45
C ILE A 128 15.40 12.83 4.56
N PRO A 129 15.28 12.76 3.22
CA PRO A 129 16.37 13.11 2.33
C PRO A 129 16.48 14.63 2.20
N PHE A 130 17.34 15.27 3.00
CA PHE A 130 17.75 16.65 2.75
C PHE A 130 18.92 16.67 1.74
N ARG A 131 18.94 17.66 0.84
CA ARG A 131 20.07 17.84 -0.10
C ARG A 131 21.35 18.25 0.63
N GLU A 132 21.19 19.10 1.64
CA GLU A 132 22.24 19.57 2.54
C GLU A 132 21.71 19.48 3.97
N LEU A 133 22.57 19.20 4.95
CA LEU A 133 22.14 19.10 6.35
C LEU A 133 21.58 20.45 6.80
N PRO A 134 20.35 20.51 7.33
CA PRO A 134 19.75 21.76 7.76
C PRO A 134 20.55 22.35 8.93
N THR A 135 20.70 23.67 8.92
CA THR A 135 21.49 24.40 9.94
C THR A 135 20.66 24.85 11.12
N ASN A 136 19.35 25.04 10.93
CA ASN A 136 18.38 25.49 11.91
C ASN A 136 17.05 24.74 11.73
N LEU A 137 17.10 23.41 11.85
CA LEU A 137 15.92 22.57 11.70
C LEU A 137 14.89 22.85 12.80
N GLN A 138 13.72 23.34 12.39
CA GLN A 138 12.58 23.56 13.27
C GLN A 138 11.61 22.38 13.21
N ILE A 139 10.98 22.07 14.33
CA ILE A 139 9.92 21.06 14.42
C ILE A 139 8.71 21.64 15.13
N ASP A 140 7.54 21.51 14.52
CA ASP A 140 6.24 21.79 15.15
C ASP A 140 5.46 20.49 15.39
N ILE A 141 4.74 20.42 16.51
CA ILE A 141 3.97 19.24 16.92
C ILE A 141 2.48 19.55 16.77
N SER A 142 1.84 18.91 15.81
CA SER A 142 0.45 19.13 15.44
C SER A 142 -0.45 17.95 15.80
N TYR A 143 -1.38 18.18 16.71
CA TYR A 143 -2.47 17.27 16.98
C TYR A 143 -3.61 17.50 15.97
N PHE A 144 -3.96 16.48 15.19
CA PHE A 144 -5.02 16.57 14.20
C PHE A 144 -6.23 15.72 14.60
N SER A 145 -7.43 16.33 14.63
CA SER A 145 -8.62 15.64 15.15
C SER A 145 -9.93 16.08 14.48
N HIS A 146 -10.93 15.21 14.57
CA HIS A 146 -12.33 15.58 14.34
C HIS A 146 -12.97 16.28 15.55
N LYS A 147 -12.40 16.11 16.75
CA LYS A 147 -12.90 16.71 17.99
C LYS A 147 -12.08 17.94 18.36
N ASP A 148 -12.69 18.78 19.18
CA ASP A 148 -11.96 19.85 19.82
C ASP A 148 -11.08 19.28 20.94
N LEU A 149 -9.78 19.51 20.85
CA LEU A 149 -8.80 19.04 21.85
C LEU A 149 -8.26 20.16 22.72
N THR A 150 -8.73 21.41 22.55
CA THR A 150 -8.27 22.58 23.33
C THR A 150 -8.50 22.42 24.83
N ASN A 151 -9.60 21.77 25.23
CA ASN A 151 -9.93 21.49 26.64
C ASN A 151 -9.33 20.17 27.14
N ASN A 152 -8.46 19.50 26.38
CA ASN A 152 -7.82 18.28 26.84
C ASN A 152 -6.81 18.60 27.95
N SER A 153 -6.95 18.00 29.13
CA SER A 153 -6.12 18.30 30.31
C SER A 153 -4.61 18.09 30.11
N VAL A 154 -4.21 17.35 29.08
CA VAL A 154 -2.81 17.10 28.73
C VAL A 154 -2.27 18.17 27.77
N LEU A 155 -3.13 18.75 26.93
CA LEU A 155 -2.73 19.65 25.84
C LEU A 155 -3.05 21.12 26.13
N SER A 156 -4.04 21.39 26.99
CA SER A 156 -4.63 22.74 27.17
C SER A 156 -3.65 23.79 27.68
N ASN A 157 -2.57 23.37 28.33
CA ASN A 157 -1.59 24.26 28.95
C ASN A 157 -0.23 24.29 28.21
N GLU A 158 -0.15 23.64 27.05
CA GLU A 158 1.11 23.50 26.31
C GLU A 158 1.21 24.54 25.19
N GLU A 159 2.20 25.41 25.29
CA GLU A 159 2.45 26.49 24.30
C GLU A 159 3.25 26.02 23.08
N GLY A 160 3.88 24.85 23.16
CA GLY A 160 4.73 24.27 22.11
C GLY A 160 4.03 23.36 21.10
N ILE A 161 2.70 23.34 21.08
CA ILE A 161 1.91 22.44 20.23
C ILE A 161 0.86 23.21 19.42
N GLN A 162 0.50 22.65 18.28
CA GLN A 162 -0.60 23.11 17.45
C GLN A 162 -1.76 22.11 17.51
N ILE A 163 -2.99 22.61 17.58
CA ILE A 163 -4.19 21.77 17.50
C ILE A 163 -4.96 22.15 16.24
N LEU A 164 -5.10 21.18 15.35
CA LEU A 164 -5.87 21.27 14.13
C LEU A 164 -7.19 20.49 14.27
N ARG A 165 -8.30 21.13 13.91
CA ARG A 165 -9.64 20.55 14.00
C ARG A 165 -10.34 20.50 12.64
N ILE A 166 -10.87 19.33 12.28
CA ILE A 166 -11.79 19.16 11.15
C ILE A 166 -13.20 19.51 11.58
N ILE A 167 -13.85 20.39 10.82
CA ILE A 167 -15.22 20.85 11.07
C ILE A 167 -16.04 20.63 9.80
N ALA A 168 -17.18 19.96 9.95
CA ALA A 168 -18.21 19.91 8.92
C ALA A 168 -18.98 21.23 8.92
N VAL A 169 -19.20 21.81 7.74
CA VAL A 169 -19.97 23.06 7.57
C VAL A 169 -21.42 22.70 7.27
N ASP A 170 -22.28 22.83 8.27
CA ASP A 170 -23.72 22.54 8.18
C ASP A 170 -24.54 23.71 8.78
N PRO A 171 -25.37 24.41 8.00
CA PRO A 171 -25.61 24.20 6.56
C PRO A 171 -24.39 24.54 5.69
N PRO A 172 -24.21 23.87 4.53
CA PRO A 172 -23.11 24.18 3.60
C PRO A 172 -23.07 25.65 3.19
N ASP A 173 -21.88 26.25 3.19
CA ASP A 173 -21.70 27.65 2.81
C ASP A 173 -21.73 27.82 1.28
N LYS A 174 -22.79 28.46 0.81
CA LYS A 174 -23.11 28.71 -0.61
C LYS A 174 -22.71 30.11 -1.08
N SER A 175 -22.11 30.93 -0.23
CA SER A 175 -21.81 32.34 -0.50
C SER A 175 -20.99 32.55 -1.79
N ASN A 176 -19.99 31.70 -2.01
CA ASN A 176 -19.04 31.84 -3.13
C ASN A 176 -19.43 31.05 -4.38
N ASP A 177 -19.93 29.82 -4.24
CA ASP A 177 -20.42 28.99 -5.37
C ASP A 177 -21.62 28.15 -4.90
N PRO A 178 -22.85 28.55 -5.27
CA PRO A 178 -24.05 27.83 -4.89
C PRO A 178 -24.12 26.38 -5.40
N THR A 179 -23.41 26.06 -6.49
CA THR A 179 -23.40 24.73 -7.12
C THR A 179 -22.29 23.83 -6.59
N ASN A 180 -21.36 24.39 -5.83
CA ASN A 180 -20.25 23.70 -5.18
C ASN A 180 -19.93 24.37 -3.84
N PRO A 181 -20.86 24.28 -2.86
CA PRO A 181 -20.69 24.95 -1.57
C PRO A 181 -19.53 24.36 -0.78
N ILE A 182 -19.03 25.15 0.17
CA ILE A 182 -18.06 24.68 1.17
C ILE A 182 -18.80 23.75 2.14
N VAL A 183 -18.24 22.56 2.35
CA VAL A 183 -18.84 21.50 3.19
C VAL A 183 -17.95 21.10 4.36
N GLY A 184 -16.69 21.55 4.36
CA GLY A 184 -15.79 21.30 5.47
C GLY A 184 -14.61 22.25 5.49
N LYS A 185 -14.01 22.36 6.68
CA LYS A 185 -12.82 23.16 6.93
C LYS A 185 -11.90 22.50 7.95
N ILE A 186 -10.61 22.83 7.88
CA ILE A 186 -9.61 22.55 8.91
C ILE A 186 -9.19 23.88 9.52
N GLU A 187 -9.35 23.99 10.84
CA GLU A 187 -8.96 25.17 11.62
C GLU A 187 -7.75 24.87 12.49
N LEU A 188 -6.87 25.86 12.62
CA LEU A 188 -5.86 25.93 13.67
C LEU A 188 -6.53 26.58 14.90
N VAL A 189 -6.85 25.77 15.90
CA VAL A 189 -7.63 26.20 17.08
C VAL A 189 -6.76 26.55 18.29
N GLN A 190 -5.50 26.11 18.30
CA GLN A 190 -4.50 26.45 19.32
C GLN A 190 -3.09 26.39 18.72
N GLY A 191 -2.23 27.29 19.20
CA GLY A 191 -0.82 27.37 18.82
C GLY A 191 -0.59 28.12 17.51
N GLU A 192 0.67 28.39 17.22
CA GLU A 192 1.13 28.98 15.95
C GLU A 192 2.32 28.18 15.43
N TYR A 193 2.37 27.95 14.12
CA TYR A 193 3.51 27.33 13.47
C TYR A 193 4.70 28.30 13.41
N ARG A 194 5.91 27.78 13.58
CA ARG A 194 7.15 28.54 13.47
C ARG A 194 7.41 29.07 12.06
N ASN A 195 6.88 28.38 11.03
CA ASN A 195 6.81 28.92 9.68
C ASN A 195 5.57 29.84 9.52
N PRO A 196 5.75 31.17 9.42
CA PRO A 196 4.62 32.10 9.38
C PRO A 196 3.74 31.92 8.14
N GLU A 197 4.32 31.48 7.02
CA GLU A 197 3.54 31.24 5.79
C GLU A 197 2.53 30.11 5.95
N LEU A 198 2.78 29.17 6.85
CA LEU A 198 1.86 28.08 7.15
C LEU A 198 0.66 28.58 7.96
N ASN A 199 0.86 29.51 8.90
CA ASN A 199 -0.26 30.07 9.68
C ASN A 199 -1.30 30.75 8.78
N SER A 200 -0.85 31.38 7.69
CA SER A 200 -1.72 32.08 6.74
C SER A 200 -2.67 31.19 5.93
N VAL A 201 -2.51 29.86 5.97
CA VAL A 201 -3.33 28.94 5.17
C VAL A 201 -4.61 28.50 5.86
N PHE A 202 -4.72 28.72 7.18
CA PHE A 202 -5.89 28.32 7.95
C PHE A 202 -6.93 29.43 7.95
N PRO A 203 -8.24 29.11 7.82
CA PRO A 203 -8.78 27.76 7.64
C PRO A 203 -8.59 27.20 6.23
N ILE A 204 -8.26 25.91 6.13
CA ILE A 204 -8.24 25.20 4.84
C ILE A 204 -9.65 24.68 4.57
N THR A 205 -10.31 25.16 3.52
CA THR A 205 -11.69 24.77 3.18
C THR A 205 -11.74 23.83 1.98
N TRP A 206 -12.73 22.93 1.93
CA TRP A 206 -13.05 22.16 0.71
C TRP A 206 -14.55 22.17 0.41
N ARG A 207 -14.85 22.00 -0.88
CA ARG A 207 -16.20 22.07 -1.44
C ARG A 207 -16.83 20.70 -1.66
N LEU A 208 -18.13 20.68 -1.94
CA LEU A 208 -18.93 19.46 -2.11
C LEU A 208 -18.35 18.49 -3.16
N LYS A 209 -17.82 19.01 -4.26
CA LYS A 209 -17.20 18.21 -5.34
C LYS A 209 -15.75 17.82 -5.02
N GLU A 210 -15.14 18.42 -3.99
CA GLU A 210 -13.77 18.19 -3.56
C GLU A 210 -13.77 17.17 -2.41
N LYS A 211 -13.51 15.90 -2.72
CA LYS A 211 -13.52 14.84 -1.72
C LYS A 211 -12.11 14.33 -1.46
N PRO A 212 -11.69 14.18 -0.19
CA PRO A 212 -10.38 13.62 0.11
C PRO A 212 -10.31 12.19 -0.40
N SER A 213 -9.15 11.83 -0.96
CA SER A 213 -8.84 10.46 -1.36
C SER A 213 -8.43 9.65 -0.13
N TYR A 214 -9.19 8.60 0.16
CA TYR A 214 -8.89 7.69 1.27
C TYR A 214 -8.10 6.44 0.84
N VAL A 215 -7.60 6.44 -0.39
CA VAL A 215 -6.83 5.32 -0.96
C VAL A 215 -5.32 5.58 -0.94
N LEU A 216 -4.89 6.74 -0.41
CA LEU A 216 -3.47 7.09 -0.30
C LEU A 216 -2.78 6.24 0.77
N PHE A 217 -3.48 6.00 1.88
CA PHE A 217 -3.11 5.07 2.94
C PHE A 217 -4.32 4.15 3.22
N PRO A 218 -4.50 3.08 2.42
CA PRO A 218 -5.77 2.34 2.35
C PRO A 218 -6.12 1.55 3.61
N PHE A 219 -5.14 1.23 4.45
CA PHE A 219 -5.32 0.56 5.74
C PHE A 219 -4.06 0.77 6.58
N ASP A 220 -4.23 0.88 7.90
CA ASP A 220 -3.13 0.64 8.83
C ASP A 220 -3.01 -0.88 9.02
N PRO A 221 -1.92 -1.53 8.55
CA PRO A 221 -1.77 -2.95 8.68
C PRO A 221 -1.81 -3.38 10.13
N SER A 222 -1.47 -2.53 11.10
CA SER A 222 -1.45 -2.76 12.55
C SER A 222 -2.86 -2.76 13.18
N GLN A 223 -3.72 -1.82 12.77
CA GLN A 223 -5.03 -1.55 13.36
C GLN A 223 -6.22 -2.08 12.52
N ASP A 224 -6.08 -2.15 11.20
CA ASP A 224 -7.14 -2.43 10.23
C ASP A 224 -7.01 -3.85 9.64
N ALA A 225 -6.82 -4.84 10.53
CA ALA A 225 -6.52 -6.22 10.15
C ALA A 225 -7.58 -6.88 9.25
N GLU A 226 -8.85 -6.53 9.41
CA GLU A 226 -9.95 -7.03 8.57
C GLU A 226 -9.89 -6.42 7.17
N ILE A 227 -9.67 -5.11 7.04
CA ILE A 227 -9.54 -4.40 5.76
C ILE A 227 -8.32 -4.93 5.00
N PHE A 228 -7.19 -5.11 5.71
CA PHE A 228 -5.98 -5.71 5.16
C PHE A 228 -6.22 -7.11 4.59
N GLN A 229 -6.99 -7.95 5.30
CA GLN A 229 -7.35 -9.27 4.81
C GLN A 229 -8.26 -9.21 3.57
N ILE A 230 -9.16 -8.23 3.47
CA ILE A 230 -9.97 -8.04 2.26
C ILE A 230 -9.07 -7.68 1.05
N HIS A 231 -8.05 -6.86 1.24
CA HIS A 231 -7.07 -6.56 0.18
C HIS A 231 -6.29 -7.81 -0.25
N ILE A 232 -5.89 -8.65 0.72
CA ILE A 232 -5.27 -9.95 0.42
C ILE A 232 -6.22 -10.81 -0.43
N ILE A 233 -7.51 -10.90 -0.08
CA ILE A 233 -8.49 -11.66 -0.86
C ILE A 233 -8.59 -11.13 -2.29
N ASN A 234 -8.68 -9.81 -2.48
CA ASN A 234 -8.69 -9.20 -3.81
C ASN A 234 -7.44 -9.59 -4.62
N LYS A 235 -6.24 -9.51 -4.04
CA LYS A 235 -4.99 -9.91 -4.72
C LYS A 235 -4.90 -11.40 -4.99
N LEU A 236 -5.44 -12.25 -4.12
CA LEU A 236 -5.53 -13.69 -4.38
C LEU A 236 -6.48 -14.00 -5.54
N ILE A 237 -7.57 -13.25 -5.70
CA ILE A 237 -8.46 -13.37 -6.87
C ILE A 237 -7.72 -13.00 -8.14
N GLU A 238 -6.96 -11.90 -8.13
CA GLU A 238 -6.11 -11.50 -9.25
C GLU A 238 -5.12 -12.63 -9.59
N PHE A 239 -4.38 -13.15 -8.61
CA PHE A 239 -3.43 -14.25 -8.83
C PHE A 239 -4.07 -15.52 -9.39
N ALA A 240 -5.30 -15.81 -9.00
CA ALA A 240 -6.04 -17.01 -9.39
C ALA A 240 -6.70 -16.89 -10.78
N THR A 241 -6.93 -15.66 -11.27
CA THR A 241 -7.78 -15.40 -12.46
C THR A 241 -7.11 -14.60 -13.57
N LEU A 242 -6.03 -13.85 -13.29
CA LEU A 242 -5.34 -12.99 -14.25
C LEU A 242 -4.03 -13.58 -14.76
N GLY A 243 -3.62 -13.09 -15.94
CA GLY A 243 -2.33 -13.39 -16.54
C GLY A 243 -2.19 -14.83 -17.04
N GLN A 244 -3.30 -15.52 -17.33
CA GLN A 244 -3.32 -16.92 -17.76
C GLN A 244 -3.05 -17.12 -19.27
N GLU A 245 -2.71 -16.04 -19.98
CA GLU A 245 -2.51 -16.07 -21.44
C GLU A 245 -1.11 -16.56 -21.81
N PHE A 246 -0.10 -16.29 -20.96
CA PHE A 246 1.29 -16.62 -21.22
C PHE A 246 1.95 -17.22 -19.96
N PRO A 247 2.94 -18.12 -20.11
CA PRO A 247 3.69 -18.66 -18.99
C PRO A 247 4.48 -17.57 -18.26
N THR A 248 4.21 -17.38 -16.97
CA THR A 248 4.96 -16.45 -16.11
C THR A 248 5.53 -17.16 -14.90
N LYS A 249 6.50 -16.53 -14.24
CA LYS A 249 7.03 -16.97 -12.94
C LYS A 249 5.89 -17.34 -11.98
N GLY A 250 6.09 -18.43 -11.25
CA GLY A 250 5.17 -18.97 -10.25
C GLY A 250 4.12 -19.93 -10.83
N MET A 251 3.87 -19.96 -12.13
CA MET A 251 2.88 -20.87 -12.71
C MET A 251 3.26 -22.35 -12.56
N VAL A 252 2.28 -23.19 -12.23
CA VAL A 252 2.43 -24.63 -12.00
C VAL A 252 1.55 -25.40 -12.98
N PHE A 253 2.17 -26.25 -13.79
CA PHE A 253 1.51 -27.03 -14.83
C PHE A 253 1.36 -28.50 -14.43
N SER A 254 0.29 -29.14 -14.89
CA SER A 254 0.01 -30.57 -14.68
C SER A 254 0.75 -31.49 -15.66
N LYS A 255 1.41 -30.91 -16.67
CA LYS A 255 2.29 -31.61 -17.61
C LYS A 255 3.67 -30.97 -17.60
N ASP A 256 4.66 -31.74 -18.06
CA ASP A 256 6.00 -31.23 -18.29
C ASP A 256 6.01 -30.18 -19.42
N ILE A 257 6.85 -29.15 -19.27
CA ILE A 257 7.17 -28.22 -20.35
C ILE A 257 8.52 -28.62 -20.92
N ILE A 258 8.54 -28.92 -22.22
CA ILE A 258 9.73 -29.36 -22.93
C ILE A 258 9.99 -28.48 -24.15
N ILE A 259 11.26 -28.28 -24.50
CA ILE A 259 11.64 -27.89 -25.86
C ILE A 259 11.91 -29.17 -26.64
N PRO A 260 11.11 -29.50 -27.66
CA PRO A 260 11.27 -30.75 -28.39
C PRO A 260 12.60 -30.82 -29.16
N LYS A 261 13.18 -32.01 -29.25
CA LYS A 261 14.27 -32.33 -30.17
C LYS A 261 13.91 -31.91 -31.60
N GLY A 262 14.89 -31.33 -32.29
CA GLY A 262 14.74 -30.82 -33.65
C GLY A 262 14.17 -29.41 -33.74
N THR A 263 13.75 -28.80 -32.61
CA THR A 263 13.37 -27.38 -32.58
C THR A 263 14.54 -26.52 -33.06
N THR A 264 14.24 -25.58 -33.95
CA THR A 264 15.21 -24.61 -34.47
C THR A 264 14.82 -23.21 -34.04
N ILE A 265 15.65 -22.58 -33.22
CA ILE A 265 15.48 -21.19 -32.77
C ILE A 265 16.41 -20.34 -33.61
N LYS A 266 15.89 -19.26 -34.21
CA LYS A 266 16.69 -18.35 -35.02
C LYS A 266 16.78 -17.00 -34.34
N LYS A 267 17.94 -16.37 -34.41
CA LYS A 267 18.18 -15.07 -33.78
C LYS A 267 17.17 -14.04 -34.23
N GLU A 268 16.90 -13.92 -35.52
CA GLU A 268 15.94 -12.94 -36.07
C GLU A 268 14.47 -13.20 -35.69
N LYS A 269 14.16 -14.34 -35.07
CA LYS A 269 12.82 -14.72 -34.64
C LYS A 269 12.59 -14.61 -33.14
N LEU A 270 13.60 -14.21 -32.37
CA LEU A 270 13.41 -13.98 -30.94
C LEU A 270 12.38 -12.87 -30.73
N LEU A 271 11.53 -13.04 -29.73
CA LEU A 271 10.56 -12.04 -29.32
C LEU A 271 11.28 -10.98 -28.48
N VAL A 272 11.75 -9.92 -29.14
CA VAL A 272 12.45 -8.79 -28.53
C VAL A 272 11.69 -7.50 -28.86
N ASP A 273 11.51 -6.64 -27.86
CA ASP A 273 10.73 -5.41 -27.99
C ASP A 273 11.51 -4.30 -28.74
N ASP A 274 12.81 -4.15 -28.47
CA ASP A 274 13.71 -3.24 -29.18
C ASP A 274 14.69 -4.04 -30.05
N PRO A 275 14.69 -3.87 -31.39
CA PRO A 275 15.66 -4.50 -32.29
C PRO A 275 17.13 -4.26 -31.92
N LYS A 276 17.45 -3.20 -31.17
CA LYS A 276 18.81 -2.93 -30.69
C LYS A 276 19.26 -3.90 -29.59
N GLU A 277 18.33 -4.53 -28.89
CA GLU A 277 18.62 -5.52 -27.85
C GLU A 277 18.78 -6.94 -28.40
N GLN A 278 18.61 -7.14 -29.72
CA GLN A 278 18.59 -8.48 -30.33
C GLN A 278 19.85 -9.30 -30.02
N ASP A 279 21.01 -8.67 -30.11
CA ASP A 279 22.31 -9.31 -29.86
C ASP A 279 22.46 -9.67 -28.38
N GLU A 280 22.08 -8.77 -27.47
CA GLU A 280 22.12 -9.00 -26.03
C GLU A 280 21.20 -10.15 -25.63
N LYS A 281 19.95 -10.16 -26.14
CA LYS A 281 18.98 -11.23 -25.88
C LYS A 281 19.42 -12.56 -26.46
N TRP A 282 20.10 -12.57 -27.60
CA TRP A 282 20.69 -13.78 -28.16
C TRP A 282 21.77 -14.37 -27.24
N GLU A 283 22.68 -13.54 -26.74
CA GLU A 283 23.69 -13.97 -25.77
C GLU A 283 23.07 -14.43 -24.44
N GLN A 284 22.03 -13.74 -23.95
CA GLN A 284 21.27 -14.15 -22.77
C GLN A 284 20.62 -15.53 -22.96
N LEU A 285 20.05 -15.80 -24.14
CA LEU A 285 19.47 -17.09 -24.50
C LEU A 285 20.52 -18.21 -24.45
N LEU A 286 21.67 -18.02 -25.09
CA LEU A 286 22.76 -19.01 -25.11
C LEU A 286 23.24 -19.33 -23.69
N ASN A 287 23.52 -18.29 -22.90
CA ASN A 287 23.91 -18.44 -21.50
C ASN A 287 22.87 -19.17 -20.65
N THR A 288 21.58 -18.97 -20.95
CA THR A 288 20.47 -19.62 -20.24
C THR A 288 20.35 -21.08 -20.64
N LEU A 289 20.45 -21.41 -21.93
CA LEU A 289 20.46 -22.78 -22.42
C LEU A 289 21.65 -23.58 -21.89
N GLU A 290 22.84 -22.98 -21.81
CA GLU A 290 24.01 -23.63 -21.24
C GLU A 290 23.83 -23.99 -19.76
N LYS A 291 23.16 -23.12 -18.98
CA LYS A 291 22.84 -23.40 -17.57
C LYS A 291 21.78 -24.49 -17.39
N ILE A 292 20.79 -24.55 -18.29
CA ILE A 292 19.63 -25.44 -18.16
C ILE A 292 19.91 -26.82 -18.77
N ALA A 293 20.61 -26.86 -19.89
CA ALA A 293 20.75 -28.04 -20.74
C ALA A 293 22.09 -28.04 -21.51
N PRO A 294 23.23 -28.07 -20.79
CA PRO A 294 24.55 -28.03 -21.41
C PRO A 294 24.72 -29.21 -22.37
N GLY A 295 25.23 -28.93 -23.57
CA GLY A 295 25.49 -29.94 -24.62
C GLY A 295 24.27 -30.51 -25.33
N LYS A 296 23.04 -30.05 -25.04
CA LYS A 296 21.80 -30.54 -25.69
C LYS A 296 21.38 -29.75 -26.93
N TYR A 297 22.21 -28.82 -27.37
CA TYR A 297 21.93 -27.96 -28.50
C TYR A 297 23.22 -27.68 -29.28
N GLU A 298 23.07 -27.33 -30.56
CA GLU A 298 24.14 -26.90 -31.45
C GLU A 298 23.86 -25.49 -31.93
N VAL A 299 24.87 -24.63 -31.94
CA VAL A 299 24.77 -23.26 -32.46
C VAL A 299 25.52 -23.18 -33.78
N LYS A 300 24.83 -22.77 -34.85
CA LYS A 300 25.44 -22.55 -36.16
C LYS A 300 24.69 -21.48 -36.93
N ASP A 301 25.41 -20.54 -37.55
CA ASP A 301 24.86 -19.48 -38.40
C ASP A 301 23.67 -18.73 -37.75
N GLU A 302 23.86 -18.28 -36.50
CA GLU A 302 22.85 -17.59 -35.68
C GLU A 302 21.54 -18.39 -35.48
N LYS A 303 21.66 -19.72 -35.49
CA LYS A 303 20.57 -20.66 -35.22
C LYS A 303 20.99 -21.64 -34.16
N ILE A 304 20.06 -21.93 -33.26
CA ILE A 304 20.19 -22.98 -32.25
C ILE A 304 19.34 -24.15 -32.70
N LYS A 305 19.95 -25.32 -32.83
CA LYS A 305 19.27 -26.58 -33.09
C LYS A 305 19.27 -27.44 -31.84
N ILE A 306 18.08 -27.81 -31.37
CA ILE A 306 17.93 -28.68 -30.20
C ILE A 306 18.19 -30.13 -30.60
N LEU A 307 19.17 -30.78 -29.97
CA LEU A 307 19.62 -32.14 -30.31
C LEU A 307 18.86 -33.22 -29.54
N GLU A 308 18.35 -32.87 -28.36
CA GLU A 308 17.58 -33.74 -27.46
C GLU A 308 16.46 -32.95 -26.78
N ASP A 309 15.41 -33.63 -26.32
CA ASP A 309 14.37 -32.96 -25.55
C ASP A 309 14.97 -32.28 -24.31
N ILE A 310 14.65 -30.99 -24.16
CA ILE A 310 15.06 -30.18 -23.00
C ILE A 310 13.86 -30.02 -22.09
N LEU A 311 13.91 -30.63 -20.91
CA LEU A 311 12.92 -30.44 -19.86
C LEU A 311 13.11 -29.05 -19.21
N LEU A 312 12.23 -28.11 -19.55
CA LEU A 312 12.22 -26.79 -18.92
C LEU A 312 11.58 -26.86 -17.55
N LEU A 313 10.43 -27.51 -17.42
CA LEU A 313 9.70 -27.59 -16.15
C LEU A 313 9.07 -28.97 -15.99
N LYS A 314 9.31 -29.61 -14.85
CA LYS A 314 8.61 -30.84 -14.47
C LYS A 314 7.21 -30.51 -13.92
N ALA A 315 6.22 -31.32 -14.27
CA ALA A 315 4.86 -31.21 -13.79
C ALA A 315 4.81 -31.07 -12.25
N GLY A 316 3.97 -30.16 -11.77
CA GLY A 316 3.80 -29.87 -10.34
C GLY A 316 4.86 -28.92 -9.74
N ASN A 317 5.93 -28.59 -10.45
CA ASN A 317 6.88 -27.55 -10.06
C ASN A 317 6.43 -26.17 -10.56
N ALA A 318 6.82 -25.12 -9.83
CA ALA A 318 6.59 -23.75 -10.26
C ALA A 318 7.66 -23.29 -11.25
N LEU A 319 7.23 -22.56 -12.26
CA LEU A 319 8.11 -21.91 -13.23
C LEU A 319 8.91 -20.80 -12.54
N ASP A 320 10.23 -20.81 -12.69
CA ASP A 320 11.07 -19.69 -12.25
C ASP A 320 11.19 -18.60 -13.31
N GLU A 321 11.75 -17.47 -12.93
CA GLU A 321 11.89 -16.27 -13.77
C GLU A 321 12.72 -16.54 -15.02
N MET A 322 13.88 -17.20 -14.86
CA MET A 322 14.78 -17.55 -15.96
C MET A 322 14.11 -18.43 -17.02
N ARG A 323 13.34 -19.45 -16.59
CA ARG A 323 12.62 -20.33 -17.52
C ARG A 323 11.42 -19.65 -18.15
N ALA A 324 10.72 -18.78 -17.42
CA ALA A 324 9.62 -17.98 -17.98
C ALA A 324 10.12 -17.03 -19.07
N GLU A 325 11.22 -16.31 -18.80
CA GLU A 325 11.88 -15.44 -19.79
C GLU A 325 12.32 -16.23 -21.02
N LEU A 326 12.94 -17.40 -20.83
CA LEU A 326 13.35 -18.27 -21.93
C LEU A 326 12.16 -18.66 -22.81
N ILE A 327 11.05 -19.12 -22.20
CA ILE A 327 9.83 -19.51 -22.90
C ILE A 327 9.29 -18.37 -23.75
N THR A 328 9.20 -17.16 -23.17
CA THR A 328 8.74 -15.96 -23.88
C THR A 328 9.70 -15.59 -25.01
N LEU A 329 11.01 -15.54 -24.74
CA LEU A 329 12.02 -15.09 -25.69
C LEU A 329 12.05 -15.94 -26.97
N ILE A 330 11.90 -17.26 -26.83
CA ILE A 330 11.89 -18.19 -27.97
C ILE A 330 10.49 -18.41 -28.56
N GLY A 331 9.46 -17.80 -27.99
CA GLY A 331 8.07 -17.98 -28.40
C GLY A 331 7.58 -19.43 -28.26
N LEU A 332 8.00 -20.15 -27.22
CA LEU A 332 7.61 -21.55 -27.02
C LEU A 332 6.12 -21.64 -26.74
N ASN A 333 5.40 -22.42 -27.54
CA ASN A 333 3.98 -22.67 -27.33
C ASN A 333 3.76 -23.62 -26.15
N VAL A 334 3.30 -23.07 -25.03
CA VAL A 334 2.96 -23.84 -23.81
C VAL A 334 1.45 -24.05 -23.75
N ASP A 335 1.03 -25.29 -23.48
CA ASP A 335 -0.39 -25.65 -23.31
C ASP A 335 -0.94 -25.08 -21.99
N MET A 336 -1.46 -23.86 -22.05
CA MET A 336 -2.05 -23.16 -20.90
C MET A 336 -3.26 -23.87 -20.30
N SER A 337 -3.87 -24.84 -21.00
CA SER A 337 -4.95 -25.66 -20.42
C SER A 337 -4.47 -26.59 -19.30
N THR A 338 -3.15 -26.81 -19.22
CA THR A 338 -2.52 -27.64 -18.18
C THR A 338 -2.11 -26.84 -16.95
N LEU A 339 -2.27 -25.50 -16.96
CA LEU A 339 -2.03 -24.64 -15.82
C LEU A 339 -3.01 -24.97 -14.67
N THR A 340 -2.48 -25.20 -13.47
CA THR A 340 -3.28 -25.68 -12.32
C THR A 340 -3.17 -24.81 -11.08
N GLU A 341 -2.00 -24.25 -10.81
CA GLU A 341 -1.74 -23.45 -9.61
C GLU A 341 -0.78 -22.30 -9.94
N ARG A 342 -0.73 -21.30 -9.06
CA ARG A 342 0.29 -20.26 -9.03
C ARG A 342 0.95 -20.25 -7.66
N GLU A 343 2.27 -20.41 -7.66
CA GLU A 343 3.15 -20.31 -6.51
C GLU A 343 3.59 -18.86 -6.31
N PHE A 344 3.57 -18.39 -5.07
CA PHE A 344 4.03 -17.07 -4.68
C PHE A 344 4.55 -17.08 -3.24
N SER A 345 5.45 -16.18 -2.94
CA SER A 345 5.93 -15.94 -1.58
C SER A 345 5.07 -14.88 -0.86
N PRO A 346 5.05 -14.88 0.49
CA PRO A 346 4.47 -13.77 1.25
C PRO A 346 5.11 -12.42 0.92
N GLY A 347 6.38 -12.42 0.51
CA GLY A 347 7.09 -11.23 0.08
C GLY A 347 6.59 -10.66 -1.23
N GLU A 348 6.32 -11.51 -2.22
CA GLU A 348 5.72 -11.09 -3.49
C GLU A 348 4.31 -10.56 -3.27
N LEU A 349 3.48 -11.25 -2.46
CA LEU A 349 2.13 -10.75 -2.16
C LEU A 349 2.17 -9.43 -1.36
N ALA A 350 3.08 -9.31 -0.38
CA ALA A 350 3.28 -8.06 0.34
C ALA A 350 3.70 -6.94 -0.62
N TYR A 351 4.62 -7.22 -1.54
CA TYR A 351 5.02 -6.24 -2.54
C TYR A 351 3.85 -5.79 -3.42
N GLU A 352 3.06 -6.72 -3.97
CA GLU A 352 1.87 -6.43 -4.80
C GLU A 352 0.78 -5.64 -4.06
N LEU A 353 0.56 -5.92 -2.77
CA LEU A 353 -0.36 -5.14 -1.95
C LEU A 353 0.12 -3.70 -1.79
N TYR A 354 1.43 -3.50 -1.65
CA TYR A 354 2.03 -2.19 -1.40
C TYR A 354 2.36 -1.39 -2.67
N THR A 355 2.58 -2.02 -3.82
CA THR A 355 2.72 -1.30 -5.10
C THR A 355 1.37 -0.91 -5.70
N SER A 356 0.28 -1.51 -5.24
CA SER A 356 -1.07 -1.18 -5.69
C SER A 356 -1.60 0.18 -5.19
N GLY A 357 -0.91 0.81 -4.23
CA GLY A 357 -1.21 2.14 -3.71
C GLY A 357 -0.10 3.17 -4.01
N PRO A 358 -0.44 4.46 -4.23
CA PRO A 358 0.52 5.48 -4.66
C PRO A 358 1.61 5.83 -3.62
N TYR A 359 1.35 5.66 -2.32
CA TYR A 359 2.28 6.08 -1.24
C TYR A 359 2.80 4.94 -0.35
N SER A 360 2.22 3.75 -0.44
CA SER A 360 2.61 2.56 0.31
C SER A 360 4.04 2.07 -0.02
N ILE A 361 4.57 2.44 -1.18
CA ILE A 361 5.95 2.10 -1.60
C ILE A 361 7.02 2.68 -0.65
N TYR A 362 6.82 3.89 -0.09
CA TYR A 362 7.86 4.57 0.69
C TYR A 362 8.11 3.96 2.08
N GLN A 363 7.07 3.39 2.71
CA GLN A 363 7.17 2.72 4.02
C GLN A 363 7.78 1.31 3.94
N PHE A 364 7.55 0.57 2.83
CA PHE A 364 8.06 -0.80 2.68
C PHE A 364 9.60 -0.88 2.77
N PHE A 365 10.30 0.21 2.47
CA PHE A 365 11.74 0.27 2.57
C PHE A 365 12.26 0.37 4.03
N HIS A 366 11.41 0.54 5.04
CA HIS A 366 11.79 0.38 6.44
C HIS A 366 11.70 -1.10 6.86
N ARG A 367 12.82 -1.63 7.34
CA ARG A 367 12.98 -3.07 7.66
C ARG A 367 11.95 -3.58 8.67
N GLU A 368 11.60 -2.77 9.67
CA GLU A 368 10.65 -3.15 10.73
C GLU A 368 9.23 -3.25 10.21
N TYR A 369 8.78 -2.25 9.44
CA TYR A 369 7.46 -2.24 8.82
C TYR A 369 7.31 -3.38 7.81
N LYS A 370 8.34 -3.60 6.98
CA LYS A 370 8.42 -4.78 6.08
C LYS A 370 8.22 -6.09 6.85
N ASN A 371 8.90 -6.28 7.98
CA ASN A 371 8.75 -7.49 8.79
C ASN A 371 7.34 -7.63 9.38
N LEU A 372 6.74 -6.54 9.86
CA LEU A 372 5.37 -6.51 10.37
C LEU A 372 4.38 -6.94 9.29
N ILE A 373 4.48 -6.34 8.09
CA ILE A 373 3.64 -6.66 6.94
C ILE A 373 3.78 -8.12 6.57
N LEU A 374 5.01 -8.60 6.37
CA LEU A 374 5.27 -10.00 6.02
C LEU A 374 4.65 -10.96 7.03
N LYS A 375 4.80 -10.68 8.32
CA LYS A 375 4.20 -11.47 9.40
C LYS A 375 2.66 -11.47 9.31
N ARG A 376 2.04 -10.34 8.97
CA ARG A 376 0.59 -10.22 8.82
C ARG A 376 0.06 -10.89 7.55
N VAL A 377 0.79 -10.79 6.44
CA VAL A 377 0.48 -11.54 5.22
C VAL A 377 0.53 -13.03 5.54
N ASP A 378 1.60 -13.53 6.16
CA ASP A 378 1.73 -14.94 6.55
C ASP A 378 0.59 -15.39 7.47
N ALA A 379 0.24 -14.59 8.48
CA ALA A 379 -0.86 -14.90 9.38
C ALA A 379 -2.21 -14.95 8.66
N SER A 380 -2.44 -14.02 7.74
CA SER A 380 -3.67 -13.93 6.95
C SER A 380 -3.78 -15.10 5.98
N LEU A 381 -2.72 -15.44 5.24
CA LEU A 381 -2.69 -16.59 4.34
C LEU A 381 -2.97 -17.90 5.09
N LYS A 382 -2.39 -18.08 6.29
CA LYS A 382 -2.72 -19.24 7.16
C LYS A 382 -4.21 -19.31 7.47
N ARG A 383 -4.80 -18.23 7.98
CA ARG A 383 -6.23 -18.17 8.32
C ARG A 383 -7.12 -18.42 7.10
N LEU A 384 -6.80 -17.81 5.96
CA LEU A 384 -7.56 -17.99 4.73
C LEU A 384 -7.47 -19.43 4.22
N SER A 385 -6.29 -20.05 4.28
CA SER A 385 -6.06 -21.42 3.80
C SER A 385 -6.74 -22.52 4.62
N THR A 386 -6.94 -22.28 5.92
CA THR A 386 -7.65 -23.24 6.79
C THR A 386 -9.13 -22.91 6.93
N GLY A 387 -9.54 -21.69 6.59
CA GLY A 387 -10.91 -21.20 6.64
C GLY A 387 -11.53 -21.03 5.25
N PRO A 388 -11.86 -19.79 4.83
CA PRO A 388 -12.72 -19.54 3.68
C PRO A 388 -12.12 -20.00 2.35
N LEU A 389 -10.80 -19.99 2.18
CA LEU A 389 -10.12 -20.40 0.94
C LEU A 389 -9.55 -21.82 1.04
N LYS A 390 -10.06 -22.65 1.96
CA LYS A 390 -9.68 -24.05 2.08
C LYS A 390 -9.91 -24.78 0.75
N GLY A 391 -8.87 -25.45 0.26
CA GLY A 391 -8.89 -26.16 -1.02
C GLY A 391 -8.51 -25.29 -2.24
N TYR A 392 -8.51 -23.96 -2.10
CA TYR A 392 -8.01 -23.02 -3.12
C TYR A 392 -6.61 -22.52 -2.80
N LEU A 393 -6.32 -22.27 -1.52
CA LEU A 393 -5.04 -21.75 -1.04
C LEU A 393 -4.37 -22.79 -0.13
N LYS A 394 -3.10 -23.10 -0.38
CA LYS A 394 -2.33 -24.05 0.45
C LYS A 394 -0.87 -23.63 0.62
N PRO A 395 -0.25 -23.88 1.78
CA PRO A 395 1.19 -23.75 1.93
C PRO A 395 1.89 -24.92 1.22
N GLN A 396 3.08 -24.67 0.66
CA GLN A 396 3.92 -25.74 0.13
C GLN A 396 4.69 -26.43 1.26
N LYS A 397 4.82 -27.77 1.19
CA LYS A 397 5.48 -28.55 2.24
C LYS A 397 7.01 -28.33 2.25
N ARG A 398 7.54 -28.25 3.48
CA ARG A 398 8.93 -28.29 3.98
C ARG A 398 9.95 -27.30 3.36
N GLY A 399 10.44 -26.39 4.20
CA GLY A 399 11.69 -25.64 3.99
C GLY A 399 11.57 -24.27 3.31
N LYS A 400 10.56 -24.07 2.45
CA LYS A 400 10.34 -22.78 1.76
C LYS A 400 9.05 -22.10 2.23
N ARG A 401 9.12 -20.80 2.52
CA ARG A 401 7.94 -19.96 2.82
C ARG A 401 7.24 -19.56 1.51
N VAL A 402 6.58 -20.50 0.87
CA VAL A 402 5.82 -20.28 -0.38
C VAL A 402 4.41 -20.88 -0.27
N TRP A 403 3.49 -20.24 -0.99
CA TRP A 403 2.07 -20.54 -1.03
C TRP A 403 1.66 -20.86 -2.46
N ARG A 404 0.64 -21.69 -2.61
CA ARG A 404 0.02 -21.99 -3.90
C ARG A 404 -1.45 -21.67 -3.87
N ILE A 405 -1.91 -20.94 -4.88
CA ILE A 405 -3.32 -20.73 -5.16
C ILE A 405 -3.73 -21.50 -6.40
N LYS A 406 -4.87 -22.16 -6.35
CA LYS A 406 -5.45 -22.88 -7.49
C LYS A 406 -5.84 -21.88 -8.58
N ILE A 407 -5.55 -22.23 -9.83
CA ILE A 407 -5.99 -21.47 -11.00
C ILE A 407 -7.46 -21.77 -11.26
N ILE A 408 -8.24 -20.70 -11.45
CA ILE A 408 -9.69 -20.76 -11.51
C ILE A 408 -10.13 -20.59 -12.96
N ASP A 409 -10.72 -21.64 -13.50
CA ASP A 409 -11.31 -21.62 -14.84
C ASP A 409 -12.68 -20.90 -14.84
N LYS A 410 -13.23 -20.65 -16.04
CA LYS A 410 -14.53 -19.98 -16.21
C LYS A 410 -15.69 -20.71 -15.50
N LYS A 411 -15.63 -22.03 -15.34
CA LYS A 411 -16.69 -22.83 -14.70
C LYS A 411 -16.63 -22.71 -13.17
N GLN A 412 -15.44 -22.61 -12.61
CA GLN A 412 -15.19 -22.49 -11.17
C GLN A 412 -15.26 -21.04 -10.68
N LEU A 413 -15.17 -20.07 -11.58
CA LEU A 413 -15.09 -18.64 -11.25
C LEU A 413 -16.24 -18.15 -10.37
N SER A 414 -17.48 -18.55 -10.66
CA SER A 414 -18.65 -18.13 -9.86
C SER A 414 -18.54 -18.64 -8.42
N ALA A 415 -18.33 -19.95 -8.23
CA ALA A 415 -18.25 -20.55 -6.90
C ALA A 415 -17.05 -20.03 -6.08
N PHE A 416 -15.92 -19.79 -6.74
CA PHE A 416 -14.75 -19.18 -6.11
C PHE A 416 -15.05 -17.74 -5.66
N ARG A 417 -15.71 -16.94 -6.51
CA ARG A 417 -16.13 -15.59 -6.15
C ARG A 417 -17.11 -15.57 -4.98
N ASP A 418 -18.14 -16.41 -5.00
CA ASP A 418 -19.12 -16.50 -3.91
C ASP A 418 -18.45 -16.84 -2.58
N THR A 419 -17.45 -17.74 -2.62
CA THR A 419 -16.64 -18.10 -1.45
C THR A 419 -15.86 -16.89 -0.93
N CYS A 420 -15.20 -16.16 -1.81
CA CYS A 420 -14.44 -14.97 -1.44
C CYS A 420 -15.37 -13.84 -0.94
N GLU A 421 -16.52 -13.63 -1.56
CA GLU A 421 -17.51 -12.61 -1.16
C GLU A 421 -18.05 -12.89 0.24
N LYS A 422 -18.37 -14.16 0.54
CA LYS A 422 -18.81 -14.56 1.87
C LYS A 422 -17.74 -14.23 2.92
N ALA A 423 -16.48 -14.55 2.61
CA ALA A 423 -15.35 -14.22 3.50
C ALA A 423 -15.21 -12.71 3.74
N VAL A 424 -15.36 -11.90 2.68
CA VAL A 424 -15.33 -10.43 2.79
C VAL A 424 -16.48 -9.92 3.66
N ARG A 425 -17.71 -10.39 3.46
CA ARG A 425 -18.87 -9.99 4.29
C ARG A 425 -18.68 -10.34 5.77
N GLU A 426 -18.07 -11.50 6.07
CA GLU A 426 -17.74 -11.88 7.45
C GLU A 426 -16.69 -10.96 8.08
N LEU A 427 -15.67 -10.56 7.32
CA LEU A 427 -14.65 -9.59 7.76
C LEU A 427 -15.25 -8.19 7.98
N GLU A 428 -16.10 -7.72 7.07
CA GLU A 428 -16.84 -6.47 7.21
C GLU A 428 -17.72 -6.47 8.46
N SER A 429 -18.44 -7.56 8.72
CA SER A 429 -19.27 -7.71 9.92
C SER A 429 -18.44 -7.68 11.20
N LYS A 430 -17.32 -8.40 11.25
CA LYS A 430 -16.38 -8.38 12.38
C LYS A 430 -15.83 -6.98 12.62
N PHE A 431 -15.45 -6.27 11.56
CA PHE A 431 -14.99 -4.89 11.65
C PHE A 431 -16.07 -3.99 12.24
N LYS A 432 -17.30 -4.03 11.69
CA LYS A 432 -18.42 -3.23 12.18
C LYS A 432 -18.71 -3.48 13.65
N MET A 433 -18.73 -4.74 14.10
CA MET A 433 -18.97 -5.05 15.51
C MET A 433 -17.83 -4.55 16.41
N LYS A 434 -16.58 -4.70 15.98
CA LYS A 434 -15.40 -4.31 16.78
C LYS A 434 -15.30 -2.80 16.97
N TYR A 435 -15.69 -2.01 15.98
CA TYR A 435 -15.57 -0.56 15.98
C TYR A 435 -16.92 0.16 16.07
N LEU A 436 -17.99 -0.56 16.42
CA LEU A 436 -19.34 0.01 16.52
C LEU A 436 -19.36 1.19 17.48
N ASP A 437 -18.70 1.06 18.64
CA ASP A 437 -18.62 2.11 19.65
C ASP A 437 -17.78 3.32 19.20
N GLU A 438 -16.72 3.12 18.41
CA GLU A 438 -15.96 4.22 17.83
C GLU A 438 -16.80 4.96 16.78
N TYR A 439 -17.53 4.24 15.92
CA TYR A 439 -18.44 4.83 14.94
C TYR A 439 -19.57 5.61 15.61
N ILE A 440 -20.20 5.04 16.65
CA ILE A 440 -21.27 5.72 17.39
C ILE A 440 -20.71 6.97 18.09
N LYS A 441 -19.59 6.88 18.82
CA LYS A 441 -19.06 8.04 19.58
C LYS A 441 -18.40 9.13 18.73
N ILE A 442 -18.10 8.88 17.46
CA ILE A 442 -17.53 9.85 16.51
C ILE A 442 -18.63 10.52 15.68
N PHE A 443 -19.65 9.78 15.24
CA PHE A 443 -20.70 10.29 14.36
C PHE A 443 -22.02 10.64 15.07
N PHE A 444 -22.19 10.20 16.31
CA PHE A 444 -23.31 10.55 17.18
C PHE A 444 -22.74 11.04 18.52
N PRO A 445 -22.46 12.34 18.69
CA PRO A 445 -22.17 12.85 20.03
C PRO A 445 -23.37 12.52 20.94
N PRO A 446 -23.13 12.14 22.21
CA PRO A 446 -24.24 12.10 23.16
C PRO A 446 -24.89 13.48 23.14
N GLN A 447 -26.22 13.52 22.95
CA GLN A 447 -26.97 14.71 23.30
C GLN A 447 -26.59 15.00 24.75
N THR A 448 -25.93 16.13 24.98
CA THR A 448 -25.80 16.65 26.32
C THR A 448 -27.24 16.86 26.78
N ASP A 449 -27.73 15.95 27.62
CA ASP A 449 -28.84 16.25 28.50
C ASP A 449 -28.40 17.51 29.25
N THR A 450 -28.92 18.65 28.83
CA THR A 450 -28.82 19.89 29.58
C THR A 450 -29.38 19.58 30.95
N GLN A 451 -28.51 19.64 31.95
CA GLN A 451 -28.83 19.43 33.36
C GLN A 451 -29.67 20.59 33.93
N ASP A 452 -30.44 21.29 33.08
CA ASP A 452 -31.32 22.41 33.40
C ASP A 452 -32.81 22.03 33.47
N ASP A 453 -33.19 20.79 33.12
CA ASP A 453 -34.58 20.32 33.24
C ASP A 453 -34.87 19.57 34.57
N LYS A 454 -34.05 19.76 35.60
CA LYS A 454 -34.36 19.29 36.98
C LYS A 454 -34.69 20.41 37.97
N GLU A 455 -34.76 21.66 37.52
CA GLU A 455 -35.36 22.75 38.30
C GLU A 455 -36.37 23.54 37.44
N ARG A 456 -37.46 22.88 37.06
CA ARG A 456 -38.73 23.52 36.70
C ARG A 456 -39.92 22.73 37.20
#